data_AF-A0A8X6FQ00-F1
#
_entry.id   AF-A0A8X6FQ00-F1
#
_cell.length_a   1.000
_cell.length_b   1.000
_cell.length_c   1.000
_cell.angle_alpha   90.00
_cell.angle_beta   90.00
_cell.angle_gamma   90.00
#
_symmetry.space_group_name_H-M   'P 1'
#
loop_
_entity.id
_entity.type
_entity.pdbx_description
1 polymer ?
#
loop_
_entity_poly.entity_id
_entity_poly.type
_entity_poly.pdbx_seq_one_letter_code
_entity_poly.pdbx_strand_id
1 'polypeptide(L)'
;MRKMHHGENINELRRKCALCTHESSKEEMLLHFQEVHDVKIENVELAFINFEAFNEWRNRTEKETKSKFIVRRGAISLKNGKKHHFVGHRSGFYVSKGKGLSHLKTQGSNKIDGYCPAQIKVFVSETGASNIKFCKTHLGHRNDIGHLSLRI
;
A
#
# COMPACT_ATOMS: atom_id res chain seq x y z
N MET A 1 12.08 16.58 35.51
CA MET A 1 11.07 17.46 34.88
C MET A 1 10.95 17.10 33.40
N ARG A 2 9.77 16.67 32.97
CA ARG A 2 9.46 16.27 31.59
C ARG A 2 9.23 17.52 30.75
N LYS A 3 9.98 17.67 29.64
CA LYS A 3 9.57 18.53 28.54
C LYS A 3 9.04 17.64 27.42
N MET A 4 7.73 17.64 27.25
CA MET A 4 7.06 17.10 26.07
C MET A 4 7.27 18.12 24.95
N HIS A 5 8.04 17.76 23.92
CA HIS A 5 7.99 18.49 22.66
C HIS A 5 6.81 17.93 21.84
N HIS A 6 5.72 18.69 21.81
CA HIS A 6 4.78 18.68 20.70
C HIS A 6 5.36 19.53 19.56
N GLY A 7 5.16 19.07 18.33
CA GLY A 7 5.51 19.76 17.08
C GLY A 7 6.72 19.13 16.38
N GLU A 8 6.75 18.93 15.07
CA GLU A 8 5.88 19.36 13.98
C GLU A 8 6.34 18.62 12.70
N ASN A 9 5.54 18.74 11.62
CA ASN A 9 5.86 18.42 10.22
C ASN A 9 5.52 17.00 9.71
N ILE A 10 4.23 16.68 9.67
CA ILE A 10 3.73 15.72 8.66
C ILE A 10 3.61 16.51 7.36
N ASN A 11 4.62 16.41 6.49
CA ASN A 11 4.43 16.68 5.08
C ASN A 11 3.29 15.76 4.61
N GLU A 12 2.06 16.27 4.54
CA GLU A 12 0.92 15.53 4.01
C GLU A 12 1.20 15.28 2.53
N LEU A 13 1.74 14.09 2.25
CA LEU A 13 2.10 13.69 0.91
C LEU A 13 0.82 13.57 0.08
N ARG A 14 0.54 14.62 -0.69
CA ARG A 14 -0.58 14.67 -1.63
C ARG A 14 -0.52 13.48 -2.58
N ARG A 15 -1.69 12.96 -2.89
CA ARG A 15 -1.89 11.78 -3.74
C ARG A 15 -2.60 12.25 -4.99
N LYS A 16 -2.18 11.77 -6.15
CA LYS A 16 -2.93 11.93 -7.41
C LYS A 16 -3.99 10.85 -7.50
N CYS A 17 -5.20 11.25 -7.90
CA CYS A 17 -6.23 10.32 -8.31
C CYS A 17 -5.73 9.52 -9.51
N ALA A 18 -6.06 8.24 -9.56
CA ALA A 18 -5.66 7.38 -10.68
C ALA A 18 -6.70 7.36 -11.82
N LEU A 19 -7.82 8.07 -11.65
CA LEU A 19 -8.96 8.09 -12.57
C LEU A 19 -9.25 9.50 -13.13
N CYS A 20 -8.70 10.55 -12.51
CA CYS A 20 -8.85 11.93 -12.96
C CYS A 20 -7.65 12.79 -12.48
N THR A 21 -7.72 14.10 -12.69
CA THR A 21 -6.65 15.06 -12.36
C THR A 21 -6.66 15.56 -10.91
N HIS A 22 -7.57 15.06 -10.06
CA HIS A 22 -7.69 15.49 -8.66
C HIS A 22 -6.48 15.08 -7.80
N GLU A 23 -6.09 15.94 -6.86
CA GLU A 23 -5.02 15.66 -5.89
C GLU A 23 -5.38 16.09 -4.48
N SER A 24 -5.25 15.20 -3.50
CA SER A 24 -5.62 15.46 -2.10
C SER A 24 -4.84 14.61 -1.10
N SER A 25 -5.12 14.78 0.20
CA SER A 25 -4.60 13.89 1.24
C SER A 25 -5.10 12.45 1.04
N LYS A 26 -4.58 11.50 1.83
CA LYS A 26 -5.00 10.10 1.68
C LYS A 26 -6.48 9.92 2.04
N GLU A 27 -6.89 10.52 3.15
CA GLU A 27 -8.24 10.41 3.70
C GLU A 27 -9.26 11.02 2.74
N GLU A 28 -8.98 12.23 2.24
CA GLU A 28 -9.80 12.90 1.22
C GLU A 28 -9.83 12.11 -0.09
N MET A 29 -8.72 11.50 -0.51
CA MET A 29 -8.69 10.71 -1.74
C MET A 29 -9.60 9.48 -1.66
N LEU A 30 -9.76 8.86 -0.47
CA LEU A 30 -10.69 7.75 -0.29
C LEU A 30 -12.14 8.22 -0.41
N LEU A 31 -12.47 9.40 0.12
CA LEU A 31 -13.79 10.01 -0.05
C LEU A 31 -14.05 10.37 -1.51
N HIS A 32 -13.07 10.99 -2.17
CA HIS A 32 -13.13 11.32 -3.60
C HIS A 32 -13.44 10.09 -4.47
N PHE A 33 -12.83 8.93 -4.18
CA PHE A 33 -13.15 7.71 -4.90
C PHE A 33 -14.61 7.27 -4.71
N GLN A 34 -15.18 7.44 -3.51
CA GLN A 34 -16.56 7.07 -3.22
C GLN A 34 -17.55 8.07 -3.85
N GLU A 35 -17.31 9.37 -3.68
CA GLU A 35 -18.27 10.42 -4.06
C GLU A 35 -18.22 10.79 -5.55
N VAL A 36 -17.03 10.79 -6.16
CA VAL A 36 -16.83 11.26 -7.54
C VAL A 36 -16.75 10.09 -8.53
N HIS A 37 -16.24 8.94 -8.10
CA HIS A 37 -16.03 7.78 -8.96
C HIS A 37 -16.94 6.59 -8.61
N ASP A 38 -17.87 6.75 -7.66
CA ASP A 38 -18.80 5.72 -7.19
C ASP A 38 -18.09 4.39 -6.84
N VAL A 39 -16.87 4.49 -6.32
CA VAL A 39 -16.07 3.33 -5.96
C VAL A 39 -16.39 2.90 -4.54
N LYS A 40 -16.91 1.69 -4.39
CA LYS A 40 -17.01 1.03 -3.09
C LYS A 40 -15.64 0.57 -2.60
N ILE A 41 -15.14 1.20 -1.53
CA ILE A 41 -13.91 0.78 -0.84
C ILE A 41 -14.23 -0.37 0.11
N GLU A 42 -13.71 -1.55 -0.18
CA GLU A 42 -13.96 -2.76 0.59
C GLU A 42 -12.81 -3.04 1.56
N ASN A 43 -13.10 -2.93 2.86
CA ASN A 43 -12.17 -3.27 3.94
C ASN A 43 -12.61 -4.57 4.64
N VAL A 44 -11.64 -5.42 4.96
CA VAL A 44 -11.84 -6.66 5.71
C VAL A 44 -10.87 -6.68 6.89
N GLU A 45 -11.35 -7.08 8.06
CA GLU A 45 -10.52 -7.31 9.23
C GLU A 45 -10.34 -8.82 9.43
N LEU A 46 -9.09 -9.26 9.61
CA LEU A 46 -8.74 -10.67 9.84
C LEU A 46 -7.75 -10.77 10.99
N ALA A 47 -7.82 -11.88 11.73
CA ALA A 47 -6.91 -12.21 12.82
C ALA A 47 -6.16 -13.51 12.49
N PHE A 48 -4.88 -13.55 12.84
CA PHE A 48 -4.00 -14.70 12.64
C PHE A 48 -3.26 -15.02 13.93
N ILE A 49 -3.01 -16.31 14.14
CA ILE A 49 -2.31 -16.82 15.33
C ILE A 49 -0.88 -16.27 15.44
N ASN A 50 -0.23 -15.99 14.30
CA ASN A 50 1.12 -15.45 14.25
C ASN A 50 1.37 -14.72 12.92
N PHE A 51 2.54 -14.10 12.78
CA PHE A 51 2.93 -13.37 11.57
C PHE A 51 3.18 -14.30 10.36
N GLU A 52 3.52 -15.57 10.59
CA GLU A 52 3.74 -16.56 9.54
C GLU A 52 2.43 -16.94 8.85
N ALA A 53 1.39 -17.28 9.61
CA ALA A 53 0.05 -17.53 9.10
C ALA A 53 -0.50 -16.33 8.30
N PHE A 54 -0.21 -15.11 8.78
CA PHE A 54 -0.49 -13.90 8.00
C PHE A 54 0.27 -13.87 6.66
N ASN A 55 1.56 -14.19 6.65
CA ASN A 55 2.37 -14.19 5.42
C ASN A 55 1.90 -15.26 4.43
N GLU A 56 1.51 -16.44 4.90
CA GLU A 56 0.93 -17.49 4.05
C GLU A 56 -0.37 -17.02 3.39
N TRP A 57 -1.28 -16.46 4.18
CA TRP A 57 -2.50 -15.83 3.67
C TRP A 57 -2.19 -14.74 2.65
N ARG A 58 -1.27 -13.82 2.97
CA ARG A 58 -0.88 -12.73 2.06
C ARG A 58 -0.33 -13.28 0.75
N ASN A 59 0.56 -14.27 0.81
CA ASN A 59 1.17 -14.87 -0.38
C ASN A 59 0.13 -15.56 -1.26
N ARG A 60 -0.86 -16.23 -0.65
CA ARG A 60 -1.98 -16.83 -1.37
C ARG A 60 -2.87 -15.76 -2.02
N THR A 61 -3.26 -14.75 -1.26
CA THR A 61 -4.05 -13.62 -1.78
C THR A 61 -3.34 -12.95 -2.96
N GLU A 62 -2.04 -12.66 -2.85
CA GLU A 62 -1.24 -12.08 -3.93
C GLU A 62 -1.24 -12.91 -5.22
N LYS A 63 -1.22 -14.24 -5.10
CA LYS A 63 -1.29 -15.16 -6.25
C LYS A 63 -2.69 -15.13 -6.87
N GLU A 64 -3.73 -15.24 -6.05
CA GLU A 64 -5.14 -15.25 -6.48
C GLU A 64 -5.52 -13.93 -7.17
N THR A 65 -5.11 -12.80 -6.60
CA THR A 65 -5.45 -11.46 -7.13
C THR A 65 -4.46 -10.94 -8.16
N LYS A 66 -3.39 -11.71 -8.49
CA LYS A 66 -2.31 -11.30 -9.40
C LYS A 66 -1.73 -9.92 -9.04
N SER A 67 -1.54 -9.68 -7.75
CA SER A 67 -1.03 -8.41 -7.24
C SER A 67 0.02 -8.65 -6.16
N LYS A 68 0.87 -7.65 -5.91
CA LYS A 68 1.85 -7.66 -4.82
C LYS A 68 1.59 -6.55 -3.81
N PHE A 69 1.85 -6.84 -2.55
CA PHE A 69 1.81 -5.91 -1.42
C PHE A 69 3.22 -5.70 -0.87
N ILE A 70 3.77 -4.51 -1.12
CA ILE A 70 5.15 -4.18 -0.77
C ILE A 70 5.22 -3.28 0.47
N VAL A 71 6.33 -3.38 1.19
CA VAL A 71 6.66 -2.50 2.31
C VAL A 71 7.44 -1.30 1.78
N ARG A 72 6.99 -0.08 2.07
CA ARG A 72 7.74 1.16 1.69
C ARG A 72 8.62 1.70 2.80
N ARG A 73 8.28 1.40 4.06
CA ARG A 73 8.96 1.84 5.28
C ARG A 73 9.02 0.67 6.24
N GLY A 74 10.07 0.60 7.05
CA GLY A 74 10.20 -0.44 8.07
C GLY A 74 9.02 -0.48 9.05
N ALA A 75 8.93 -1.56 9.82
CA ALA A 75 7.92 -1.69 10.85
C ALA A 75 8.05 -0.57 11.89
N ILE A 76 6.92 -0.08 12.39
CA ILE A 76 6.88 0.90 13.48
C ILE A 76 6.72 0.13 14.78
N SER A 77 7.64 0.31 15.73
CA SER A 77 7.50 -0.24 17.08
C SER A 77 6.48 0.57 17.88
N LEU A 78 5.58 -0.12 18.56
CA LEU A 78 4.60 0.43 19.51
C LEU A 78 4.87 -0.15 20.90
N LYS A 79 4.22 0.42 21.92
CA LYS A 79 4.34 -0.04 23.30
C LYS A 79 3.94 -1.51 23.51
N ASN A 80 3.08 -2.04 22.64
CA ASN A 80 2.44 -3.35 22.78
C ASN A 80 2.66 -4.26 21.54
N GLY A 81 3.65 -3.95 20.71
CA GLY A 81 3.92 -4.71 19.51
C GLY A 81 4.51 -3.90 18.36
N LYS A 82 4.29 -4.37 17.13
CA LYS A 82 4.83 -3.78 15.89
C LYS A 82 3.72 -3.58 14.87
N LYS A 83 3.81 -2.49 14.11
CA LYS A 83 2.89 -2.20 13.00
C LYS A 83 3.62 -2.24 11.68
N HIS A 84 3.09 -3.02 10.74
CA HIS A 84 3.56 -3.08 9.37
C HIS A 84 2.52 -2.47 8.44
N HIS A 85 2.98 -1.78 7.40
CA HIS A 85 2.12 -1.23 6.36
C HIS A 85 2.59 -1.71 5.00
N PHE A 86 1.77 -2.54 4.37
CA PHE A 86 1.96 -3.02 3.02
C PHE A 86 1.02 -2.26 2.08
N VAL A 87 1.52 -1.87 0.92
CA VAL A 87 0.76 -1.14 -0.10
C VAL A 87 0.84 -1.85 -1.44
N GLY A 88 -0.18 -1.72 -2.28
CA GLY A 88 -0.17 -2.26 -3.63
C GLY A 88 1.10 -1.83 -4.41
N HIS A 89 1.78 -2.79 -5.02
CA HIS A 89 3.05 -2.58 -5.72
C HIS A 89 2.96 -1.58 -6.89
N ARG A 90 1.80 -1.44 -7.54
CA ARG A 90 1.58 -0.47 -8.61
C ARG A 90 1.28 0.94 -8.11
N SER A 91 0.86 1.10 -6.84
CA SER A 91 0.55 2.39 -6.24
C SER A 91 1.76 3.33 -6.25
N GLY A 92 1.50 4.62 -6.46
CA GLY A 92 2.47 5.72 -6.41
C GLY A 92 3.13 6.05 -7.74
N PHE A 93 4.18 6.87 -7.64
CA PHE A 93 4.92 7.44 -8.78
C PHE A 93 6.17 6.62 -9.07
N TYR A 94 6.58 6.60 -10.33
CA TYR A 94 7.91 6.14 -10.70
C TYR A 94 8.95 7.16 -10.25
N VAL A 95 10.05 6.68 -9.66
CA VAL A 95 11.21 7.52 -9.35
C VAL A 95 12.40 6.91 -10.09
N SER A 96 12.94 7.64 -11.07
CA SER A 96 14.13 7.22 -11.80
C SER A 96 15.33 7.18 -10.85
N LYS A 97 15.97 6.01 -10.72
CA LYS A 97 17.17 5.83 -9.87
C LYS A 97 18.46 5.64 -10.68
N GLY A 98 18.40 5.71 -12.01
CA GLY A 98 19.54 5.53 -12.90
C GLY A 98 20.06 6.83 -13.50
N LYS A 99 21.29 6.82 -14.02
CA LYS A 99 21.92 7.94 -14.74
C LYS A 99 21.32 8.22 -16.14
N GLY A 100 20.13 7.68 -16.44
CA GLY A 100 19.49 7.79 -17.77
C GLY A 100 20.17 7.00 -18.90
N LEU A 101 21.14 6.13 -18.58
CA LEU A 101 21.97 5.42 -19.57
C LEU A 101 21.28 4.21 -20.23
N SER A 102 20.09 3.81 -19.77
CA SER A 102 19.31 2.75 -20.40
C SER A 102 17.94 3.28 -20.82
N HIS A 103 17.50 2.91 -22.03
CA HIS A 103 16.14 3.16 -22.47
C HIS A 103 15.14 2.52 -21.50
N LEU A 104 14.05 3.23 -21.22
CA LEU A 104 12.94 2.65 -20.49
C LEU A 104 12.44 1.43 -21.28
N LYS A 105 12.21 0.30 -20.58
CA LYS A 105 11.61 -0.88 -21.22
C LYS A 105 10.30 -0.46 -21.90
N THR A 106 9.97 -1.05 -23.05
CA THR A 106 8.74 -0.75 -23.82
C THR A 106 7.48 -0.84 -22.96
N GLN A 107 7.49 -1.69 -21.93
CA GLN A 107 6.39 -1.86 -20.97
C GLN A 107 6.23 -0.70 -19.96
N GLY A 108 7.16 0.25 -19.93
CA GLY A 108 7.13 1.39 -19.01
C GLY A 108 7.37 1.01 -17.54
N SER A 109 6.93 1.89 -16.64
CA SER A 109 7.04 1.69 -15.19
C SER A 109 5.96 0.75 -14.67
N ASN A 110 6.26 0.00 -13.60
CA ASN A 110 5.25 -0.75 -12.84
C ASN A 110 4.28 0.16 -12.05
N LYS A 111 4.56 1.46 -11.98
CA LYS A 111 3.79 2.46 -11.24
C LYS A 111 2.70 3.08 -12.09
N ILE A 112 1.53 3.29 -11.50
CA ILE A 112 0.34 3.86 -12.19
C ILE A 112 0.30 5.39 -12.16
N ASP A 113 1.34 6.02 -11.62
CA ASP A 113 1.42 7.47 -11.43
C ASP A 113 0.24 8.07 -10.63
N GLY A 114 -0.36 7.23 -9.78
CA GLY A 114 -1.56 7.54 -9.05
C GLY A 114 -1.68 6.73 -7.77
N TYR A 115 -2.66 7.08 -6.96
CA TYR A 115 -2.94 6.39 -5.72
C TYR A 115 -3.88 5.21 -5.95
N CYS A 116 -3.39 4.02 -5.60
CA CYS A 116 -4.22 2.83 -5.46
C CYS A 116 -4.47 2.58 -3.96
N PRO A 117 -5.75 2.41 -3.55
CA PRO A 117 -6.12 2.27 -2.14
C PRO A 117 -5.79 0.90 -1.54
N ALA A 118 -5.50 -0.11 -2.38
CA ALA A 118 -5.14 -1.45 -1.95
C ALA A 118 -3.94 -1.44 -0.98
N GLN A 119 -4.17 -1.92 0.24
CA GLN A 119 -3.19 -1.92 1.30
C GLN A 119 -3.55 -2.94 2.38
N ILE A 120 -2.53 -3.41 3.11
CA ILE A 120 -2.70 -4.22 4.31
C ILE A 120 -2.00 -3.50 5.46
N LYS A 121 -2.73 -3.17 6.52
CA LYS A 121 -2.16 -2.70 7.79
C LYS A 121 -2.15 -3.89 8.74
N VAL A 122 -0.99 -4.26 9.26
CA VAL A 122 -0.82 -5.38 10.19
C VAL A 122 -0.36 -4.84 11.53
N PHE A 123 -0.99 -5.28 12.60
CA PHE A 123 -0.51 -5.11 13.96
C PHE A 123 -0.13 -6.48 14.52
N VAL A 124 1.14 -6.64 14.89
CA VAL A 124 1.69 -7.84 15.51
C VAL A 124 1.87 -7.53 16.98
N SER A 125 1.15 -8.23 17.84
CA SER A 125 1.27 -8.11 19.30
C SER A 125 2.59 -8.69 19.81
N GLU A 126 2.92 -8.43 21.07
CA GLU A 126 4.10 -9.00 21.74
C GLU A 126 4.07 -10.54 21.80
N THR A 127 2.88 -11.13 21.85
CA THR A 127 2.68 -12.59 21.82
C THR A 127 2.77 -13.19 20.41
N GLY A 128 2.94 -12.34 19.38
CA GLY A 128 3.04 -12.75 17.98
C GLY A 128 1.71 -12.77 17.22
N ALA A 129 0.57 -12.74 17.90
CA ALA A 129 -0.75 -12.70 17.26
C ALA A 129 -0.87 -11.45 16.37
N SER A 130 -1.41 -11.64 15.17
CA SER A 130 -1.42 -10.64 14.10
C SER A 130 -2.84 -10.27 13.69
N ASN A 131 -3.21 -9.00 13.86
CA ASN A 131 -4.49 -8.45 13.43
C ASN A 131 -4.28 -7.54 12.22
N ILE A 132 -5.11 -7.68 11.19
CA ILE A 132 -4.97 -6.90 9.97
C ILE A 132 -6.23 -6.13 9.61
N LYS A 133 -6.02 -4.99 8.95
CA LYS A 133 -7.04 -4.29 8.16
C LYS A 133 -6.61 -4.34 6.69
N PHE A 134 -7.38 -5.01 5.87
CA PHE A 134 -7.09 -5.24 4.45
C PHE A 134 -8.08 -4.47 3.57
N CYS A 135 -7.58 -3.53 2.77
CA CYS A 135 -8.32 -2.93 1.66
C CYS A 135 -7.96 -3.68 0.38
N LYS A 136 -8.93 -4.37 -0.22
CA LYS A 136 -8.73 -5.16 -1.45
C LYS A 136 -9.00 -4.38 -2.73
N THR A 137 -9.61 -3.19 -2.62
CA THR A 137 -9.97 -2.37 -3.78
C THR A 137 -8.72 -1.84 -4.48
N HIS A 138 -8.54 -2.21 -5.75
CA HIS A 138 -7.50 -1.68 -6.63
C HIS A 138 -8.09 -0.66 -7.59
N LEU A 139 -7.41 0.48 -7.79
CA LEU A 139 -7.82 1.53 -8.71
C LEU A 139 -6.66 2.00 -9.59
N GLY A 140 -7.00 2.48 -10.79
CA GLY A 140 -6.04 2.98 -11.78
C GLY A 140 -5.25 1.90 -12.51
N HIS A 141 -5.58 0.62 -12.29
CA HIS A 141 -4.94 -0.48 -12.98
C HIS A 141 -5.75 -1.77 -12.94
N ARG A 142 -5.52 -2.61 -13.95
CA ARG A 142 -5.87 -4.04 -13.90
C ARG A 142 -4.75 -4.83 -13.24
N ASN A 143 -5.11 -5.97 -12.67
CA ASN A 143 -4.16 -6.91 -12.08
C ASN A 143 -3.69 -7.88 -13.17
N ASP A 144 -2.77 -7.41 -13.99
CA ASP A 144 -2.25 -8.15 -15.13
C ASP A 144 -0.90 -8.82 -14.79
N ILE A 145 -0.70 -10.04 -15.29
CA ILE A 145 0.49 -10.87 -15.02
C ILE A 145 1.78 -10.16 -15.48
N GLY A 146 1.72 -9.35 -16.53
CA GLY A 146 2.88 -8.69 -17.12
C GLY A 146 3.66 -7.79 -16.15
N HIS A 147 3.02 -7.25 -15.11
CA HIS A 147 3.67 -6.37 -14.12
C HIS A 147 4.14 -7.10 -12.86
N LEU A 148 3.98 -8.43 -12.80
CA LEU A 148 4.59 -9.27 -11.76
C LEU A 148 6.02 -9.61 -12.19
N SER A 149 6.98 -9.60 -11.26
CA SER A 149 8.31 -10.11 -11.57
C SER A 149 8.22 -11.61 -11.84
N LEU A 150 8.53 -12.04 -13.06
CA LEU A 150 8.83 -13.43 -13.33
C LEU A 150 10.11 -13.77 -12.56
N ARG A 151 9.99 -14.61 -11.53
CA ARG A 151 11.15 -15.33 -11.00
C ARG A 151 11.32 -16.53 -11.91
N ILE A 152 12.30 -16.44 -12.80
CA ILE A 152 12.87 -17.61 -13.50
C ILE A 152 13.86 -18.25 -12.52
#